data_AF-A0A819MPJ8-F1
#
_entry.id   AF-A0A819MPJ8-F1
#
_cell.length_a   1.000
_cell.length_b   1.000
_cell.length_c   1.000
_cell.angle_alpha   90.00
_cell.angle_beta   90.00
_cell.angle_gamma   90.00
#
_symmetry.space_group_name_H-M   'P 1'
#
loop_
_entity.id
_entity.type
_entity.pdbx_description
1 polymer ?
#
loop_
_entity_poly.entity_id
_entity_poly.type
_entity_poly.pdbx_seq_one_letter_code
_entity_poly.pdbx_strand_id
1 'polypeptide(L)'
;VKKRYAGIPQQAVIIFINMCDVCQVRRSFHKQPAGKPIVSLGFLTRLQIDLIDMRSTVYDGFCFIMHCKDHFTKFSWLFPLKSKEASGVAFHLKNIFYTFGPPRILQSDNGKEFV
;
A
#
# COMPACT_ATOMS: atom_id res chain seq x y z
N VAL A 1 -38.70 -32.29 -20.74
CA VAL A 1 -37.60 -31.37 -20.36
C VAL A 1 -37.08 -30.68 -21.63
N LYS A 2 -37.39 -29.40 -21.84
CA LYS A 2 -36.98 -28.67 -23.08
C LYS A 2 -35.46 -28.46 -23.06
N LYS A 3 -34.74 -29.15 -23.94
CA LYS A 3 -33.30 -28.93 -24.19
C LYS A 3 -33.11 -27.59 -24.91
N ARG A 4 -32.93 -26.49 -24.17
CA ARG A 4 -32.55 -25.19 -24.73
C ARG A 4 -31.03 -25.08 -24.80
N TYR A 5 -30.42 -25.77 -25.76
CA TYR A 5 -29.00 -25.58 -26.07
C TYR A 5 -28.89 -25.21 -27.55
N ALA A 6 -28.14 -24.16 -27.84
CA ALA A 6 -27.96 -23.64 -29.20
C ALA A 6 -26.95 -24.45 -30.05
N GLY A 7 -26.29 -25.46 -29.48
CA GLY A 7 -25.33 -26.32 -30.21
C GLY A 7 -24.06 -25.62 -30.70
N ILE A 8 -23.77 -24.42 -30.20
CA ILE A 8 -22.63 -23.61 -30.66
C ILE A 8 -21.32 -24.24 -30.17
N PRO A 9 -20.34 -24.51 -31.07
CA PRO A 9 -19.04 -25.01 -30.67
C PRO A 9 -18.34 -24.05 -29.72
N GLN A 10 -17.74 -24.57 -28.65
CA GLN A 10 -16.99 -23.77 -27.68
C GLN A 10 -15.92 -22.89 -28.35
N GLN A 11 -15.29 -23.41 -29.41
CA GLN A 11 -14.27 -22.70 -30.16
C GLN A 11 -14.81 -21.44 -30.86
N ALA A 12 -16.03 -21.49 -31.40
CA ALA A 12 -16.69 -20.33 -31.99
C ALA A 12 -17.01 -19.26 -30.93
N VAL A 13 -17.44 -19.68 -29.74
CA VAL A 13 -17.67 -18.77 -28.60
C VAL A 13 -16.38 -18.08 -28.17
N ILE A 14 -15.27 -18.82 -28.08
CA ILE A 14 -13.95 -18.27 -27.72
C ILE A 14 -13.49 -17.23 -28.75
N ILE A 15 -13.61 -17.55 -30.04
CA ILE A 15 -13.25 -16.63 -31.13
C ILE A 15 -14.09 -15.34 -31.04
N PHE A 16 -15.41 -15.46 -30.85
CA PHE A 16 -16.30 -14.31 -30.70
C PHE A 16 -15.92 -13.44 -29.50
N ILE A 17 -15.68 -14.04 -28.32
CA ILE A 17 -15.30 -13.29 -27.11
C ILE A 17 -13.97 -12.55 -27.33
N ASN A 18 -13.00 -13.19 -28.00
CA ASN A 18 -11.70 -12.58 -28.27
C ASN A 18 -11.76 -11.41 -29.27
N MET A 19 -12.69 -11.47 -30.24
CA MET A 19 -12.88 -10.40 -31.24
C MET A 19 -13.91 -9.33 -30.82
N CYS A 20 -14.65 -9.55 -29.75
CA CYS A 20 -15.67 -8.61 -29.30
C CYS A 20 -15.04 -7.44 -28.53
N ASP A 21 -15.06 -6.24 -29.11
CA ASP A 21 -14.51 -5.01 -28.50
C ASP A 21 -15.07 -4.73 -27.11
N VAL A 22 -16.38 -4.90 -26.93
CA VAL A 22 -17.04 -4.70 -25.62
C VAL A 22 -16.51 -5.69 -24.59
N CYS A 23 -16.30 -6.95 -24.98
CA CYS A 23 -15.74 -7.97 -24.11
C CYS A 23 -14.26 -7.69 -23.78
N GLN A 24 -13.47 -7.22 -24.75
CA GLN A 24 -12.06 -6.90 -24.53
C GLN A 24 -11.87 -5.67 -23.64
N VAL A 25 -12.66 -4.60 -23.84
CA VAL A 25 -12.61 -3.40 -22.99
C VAL A 25 -13.00 -3.69 -21.55
N ARG A 26 -13.98 -4.58 -21.33
CA ARG A 26 -14.45 -4.98 -19.99
C ARG A 26 -13.66 -6.14 -19.39
N ARG A 27 -12.70 -6.70 -20.12
CA ARG A 27 -11.90 -7.82 -19.64
C ARG A 27 -11.05 -7.32 -18.48
N SER A 28 -11.28 -7.88 -17.29
CA SER A 28 -10.37 -7.69 -16.18
C SER A 28 -8.99 -8.16 -16.64
N PHE A 29 -8.00 -7.27 -16.61
CA PHE A 29 -6.61 -7.66 -16.77
C PHE A 29 -6.31 -8.81 -15.80
N HIS A 30 -5.51 -9.78 -16.24
CA HIS A 30 -4.95 -10.78 -15.34
C HIS A 30 -4.33 -10.03 -14.15
N LYS A 31 -4.74 -10.39 -12.92
CA LYS A 31 -4.09 -9.91 -11.71
C LYS A 31 -2.60 -10.06 -11.95
N GLN A 32 -1.86 -8.96 -11.89
CA GLN A 32 -0.40 -9.06 -11.95
C GLN A 32 0.02 -10.09 -10.89
N PRO A 33 0.96 -11.00 -11.21
CA PRO A 33 1.46 -11.91 -10.20
C PRO A 33 1.85 -11.09 -8.97
N ALA A 34 1.43 -11.56 -7.79
CA ALA A 34 1.72 -10.87 -6.55
C ALA A 34 3.21 -10.50 -6.53
N GLY A 35 3.51 -9.22 -6.31
CA GLY A 35 4.89 -8.74 -6.29
C GLY A 35 5.73 -9.59 -5.33
N LYS A 36 7.01 -9.79 -5.65
CA LYS A 36 7.91 -10.54 -4.78
C LYS A 36 7.87 -9.91 -3.37
N PRO A 37 7.62 -10.69 -2.30
CA PRO A 37 7.56 -10.14 -0.96
C PRO A 37 8.90 -9.50 -0.61
N ILE A 38 8.85 -8.31 -0.02
CA ILE A 38 10.04 -7.63 0.49
C ILE A 38 10.55 -8.47 1.66
N VAL A 39 11.85 -8.81 1.65
CA VAL A 39 12.50 -9.53 2.74
C VAL A 39 13.41 -8.55 3.48
N SER A 40 13.24 -8.44 4.80
CA SER A 40 14.23 -7.77 5.68
C SER A 40 15.00 -8.84 6.44
N LEU A 41 16.31 -8.65 6.55
CA LEU A 41 17.22 -9.62 7.16
C LEU A 41 17.57 -9.32 8.62
N GLY A 42 17.08 -8.19 9.17
CA GLY A 42 17.33 -7.82 10.56
C GLY A 42 16.68 -6.50 10.96
N PHE A 43 16.76 -6.18 12.25
CA PHE A 43 16.29 -4.93 12.84
C PHE A 43 16.90 -3.71 12.14
N LEU A 44 16.11 -2.67 11.91
CA LEU A 44 16.49 -1.42 11.21
C LEU A 44 17.02 -1.61 9.78
N THR A 45 16.89 -2.80 9.20
CA THR A 45 17.22 -2.98 7.77
C THR A 45 16.25 -2.17 6.90
N ARG A 46 14.98 -2.08 7.31
CA ARG A 46 13.95 -1.31 6.60
C ARG A 46 12.92 -0.78 7.57
N LEU A 47 12.77 0.53 7.61
CA LEU A 47 11.64 1.20 8.24
C LEU A 47 10.63 1.61 7.18
N GLN A 48 9.35 1.40 7.47
CA GLN A 48 8.23 1.87 6.69
C GLN A 48 7.52 2.98 7.47
N ILE A 49 7.29 4.12 6.82
CA ILE A 49 6.59 5.26 7.41
C ILE A 49 5.30 5.51 6.65
N ASP A 50 4.25 5.81 7.38
CA ASP A 50 2.94 6.18 6.85
C ASP A 50 2.31 7.27 7.74
N LEU A 51 1.36 8.02 7.20
CA LEU A 51 0.51 8.95 7.95
C LEU A 51 -0.93 8.45 7.96
N ILE A 52 -1.44 8.19 9.15
CA ILE A 52 -2.85 7.86 9.37
C ILE A 52 -3.61 9.18 9.53
N ASP A 53 -4.58 9.42 8.65
CA ASP A 53 -5.46 10.58 8.71
C ASP A 53 -6.54 10.38 9.79
N MET A 54 -6.48 11.21 10.82
CA MET A 54 -7.40 11.21 11.96
C MET A 54 -8.25 12.48 11.98
N ARG A 55 -8.38 13.21 10.86
CA ARG A 55 -9.15 14.47 10.81
C ARG A 55 -10.64 14.30 11.12
N SER A 56 -11.20 13.11 10.99
CA SER A 56 -12.57 12.80 11.41
C SER A 56 -12.72 12.68 12.93
N THR A 57 -11.61 12.50 13.66
CA THR A 57 -11.56 12.21 15.10
C THR A 57 -10.43 13.01 15.77
N VAL A 58 -10.43 14.33 15.53
CA VAL A 58 -9.42 15.24 16.10
C VAL A 58 -9.49 15.23 17.62
N TYR A 59 -8.34 15.12 18.28
CA TYR A 59 -8.20 15.20 19.72
C TYR A 59 -7.05 16.14 20.08
N ASP A 60 -7.32 17.16 20.90
CA ASP A 60 -6.31 18.15 21.35
C ASP A 60 -5.49 18.80 20.20
N GLY A 61 -6.16 19.02 19.06
CA GLY A 61 -5.54 19.56 17.85
C GLY A 61 -4.65 18.57 17.08
N PHE A 62 -4.51 17.34 17.55
CA PHE A 62 -3.86 16.26 16.80
C PHE A 62 -4.85 15.63 15.82
N CYS A 63 -4.48 15.60 14.55
CA CYS A 63 -5.33 15.14 13.47
C CYS A 63 -4.65 14.14 12.53
N PHE A 64 -3.41 13.76 12.82
CA PHE A 64 -2.67 12.72 12.12
C PHE A 64 -1.92 11.84 13.12
N ILE A 65 -1.62 10.61 12.73
CA ILE A 65 -0.69 9.74 13.45
C ILE A 65 0.41 9.33 12.48
N MET A 66 1.65 9.66 12.81
CA MET A 66 2.80 9.09 12.14
C MET A 66 3.01 7.66 12.63
N HIS A 67 2.89 6.71 11.70
CA HIS A 67 3.20 5.31 11.95
C HIS A 67 4.56 5.00 11.34
N CYS A 68 5.51 4.59 12.18
CA CYS A 68 6.78 4.06 11.73
C CYS A 68 6.86 2.60 12.15
N LYS A 69 7.21 1.71 11.23
CA LYS A 69 7.26 0.27 11.48
C LYS A 69 8.58 -0.31 11.02
N ASP A 70 9.23 -1.07 11.89
CA ASP A 70 10.34 -1.92 11.47
C ASP A 70 9.82 -3.15 10.74
N HIS A 71 10.32 -3.34 9.53
CA HIS A 71 9.82 -4.38 8.64
C HIS A 71 10.21 -5.79 9.12
N PHE A 72 11.32 -5.96 9.84
CA PHE A 72 11.78 -7.27 10.32
C PHE A 72 11.03 -7.70 11.59
N THR A 73 11.16 -6.92 12.66
CA THR A 73 10.60 -7.20 13.99
C THR A 73 9.09 -6.96 14.06
N LYS A 74 8.53 -6.22 13.09
CA LYS A 74 7.15 -5.70 13.11
C LYS A 74 6.85 -4.71 14.24
N PHE A 75 7.88 -4.26 14.97
CA PHE A 75 7.74 -3.22 15.99
C PHE A 75 7.21 -1.93 15.36
N SER A 76 6.26 -1.27 16.04
CA SER A 76 5.59 -0.06 15.56
C SER A 76 5.74 1.08 16.56
N TRP A 77 6.21 2.21 16.07
CA TRP A 77 6.17 3.50 16.75
C TRP A 77 5.00 4.32 16.20
N LEU A 78 4.26 4.97 17.09
CA LEU A 78 3.13 5.82 16.76
C LEU A 78 3.35 7.18 17.42
N PHE A 79 3.27 8.24 16.62
CA PHE A 79 3.42 9.61 17.12
C PHE A 79 2.25 10.48 16.66
N PRO A 80 1.56 11.18 17.56
CA PRO A 80 0.48 12.07 17.18
C PRO A 80 1.05 13.34 16.53
N LEU A 81 0.41 13.81 15.47
CA LEU A 81 0.79 15.01 14.71
C LEU A 81 -0.41 15.97 14.55
N LYS A 82 -0.13 17.27 14.66
CA LYS A 82 -1.13 18.33 14.46
C LYS A 82 -1.30 18.73 12.99
N SER A 83 -0.32 18.41 12.15
CA SER A 83 -0.35 18.63 10.70
C SER A 83 0.42 17.52 10.00
N LYS A 84 0.24 17.39 8.68
CA LYS A 84 0.99 16.46 7.82
C LYS A 84 2.33 17.03 7.34
N GLU A 85 2.85 18.05 8.01
CA GLU A 85 4.08 18.71 7.58
C GLU A 85 5.30 17.80 7.79
N ALA A 86 6.21 17.83 6.83
CA ALA A 86 7.46 17.08 6.87
C ALA A 86 8.32 17.42 8.11
N SER A 87 8.20 18.63 8.65
CA SER A 87 8.89 19.09 9.86
C SER A 87 8.56 18.22 11.09
N GLY A 88 7.28 17.92 11.31
CA GLY A 88 6.81 17.07 12.40
C GLY A 88 7.25 15.63 12.23
N VAL A 89 7.14 15.09 11.02
CA VAL A 89 7.62 13.74 10.68
C VAL A 89 9.13 13.62 10.92
N ALA A 90 9.92 14.57 10.42
CA ALA A 90 11.37 14.57 10.55
C ALA A 90 11.82 14.67 12.02
N PHE A 91 11.09 15.42 12.86
CA PHE A 91 11.38 15.50 14.29
C PHE A 91 11.27 14.12 14.97
N HIS A 92 10.17 13.39 14.74
CA HIS A 92 10.00 12.06 15.34
C HIS A 92 10.94 11.02 14.75
N LEU A 93 11.22 11.06 13.44
CA LEU A 93 12.22 10.18 12.83
C LEU A 93 13.61 10.36 13.42
N LYS A 94 14.04 11.62 13.62
CA LYS A 94 15.33 11.92 14.27
C LYS A 94 15.41 11.27 15.65
N ASN A 95 14.35 11.32 16.44
CA ASN A 95 14.32 10.70 17.77
C ASN A 95 14.49 9.18 17.70
N ILE A 96 13.84 8.52 16.73
CA ILE A 96 14.06 7.07 16.49
C ILE A 96 15.53 6.82 16.12
N PHE A 97 16.09 7.62 15.21
CA PHE A 97 17.46 7.42 14.72
C PHE A 97 18.51 7.65 15.79
N TYR A 98 18.31 8.63 16.69
CA TYR A 98 19.20 8.85 17.82
C TYR A 98 19.09 7.77 18.90
N THR A 99 17.92 7.14 19.03
CA THR A 99 17.69 6.10 20.05
C THR A 99 18.20 4.74 19.60
N PHE A 100 17.92 4.34 18.36
CA PHE A 100 18.18 2.98 17.87
C PHE A 100 19.23 2.90 16.77
N GLY A 101 19.59 4.04 16.16
CA GLY A 101 20.40 4.14 14.96
C GLY A 101 19.58 4.37 13.69
N PRO A 102 20.21 4.83 12.61
CA PRO A 102 19.55 5.05 11.34
C PRO A 102 19.24 3.72 10.63
N PRO A 103 18.13 3.63 9.87
CA PRO A 103 17.84 2.45 9.08
C PRO A 103 18.69 2.39 7.81
N ARG A 104 18.87 1.18 7.25
CA ARG A 104 19.49 1.04 5.91
C ARG A 104 18.57 1.54 4.80
N ILE A 105 17.27 1.31 4.94
CA ILE A 105 16.25 1.72 3.98
C ILE A 105 15.12 2.40 4.74
N LEU A 106 14.84 3.65 4.38
CA LEU A 106 13.64 4.35 4.81
C LEU A 106 12.65 4.34 3.64
N GLN A 107 11.46 3.80 3.87
CA GLN A 107 10.42 3.68 2.85
C GLN A 107 9.18 4.45 3.30
N SER A 108 8.75 5.40 2.49
CA SER A 108 7.45 6.07 2.61
C SER A 108 6.61 5.76 1.36
N ASP A 109 5.36 6.23 1.35
CA ASP A 109 4.65 6.42 0.10
C ASP A 109 5.14 7.69 -0.63
N ASN A 110 4.57 7.99 -1.80
CA ASN A 110 4.84 9.21 -2.55
C ASN A 110 4.00 10.41 -2.05
N GLY A 111 3.61 10.41 -0.78
CA GLY A 111 2.97 11.54 -0.14
C GLY A 111 3.88 12.77 -0.19
N LYS A 112 3.29 13.96 -0.36
CA LYS A 112 4.05 15.24 -0.40
C LYS A 112 4.73 15.56 0.92
N GLU A 113 4.27 14.94 2.00
CA GLU A 113 4.83 14.97 3.34
C GLU A 113 6.20 14.28 3.45
N PHE A 114 6.61 13.51 2.43
CA PHE A 114 7.84 12.71 2.43
C PHE A 114 8.79 13.02 1.26
N VAL A 115 8.47 14.00 0.40
CA VAL A 115 9.23 14.38 -0.81
C VAL A 115 9.65 15.84 -0.78
#